data_AF-A0A961FRC6-F1
#
_entry.id   AF-A0A961FRC6-F1
#
_cell.length_a   1.000
_cell.length_b   1.000
_cell.length_c   1.000
_cell.angle_alpha   90.00
_cell.angle_beta   90.00
_cell.angle_gamma   90.00
#
_symmetry.space_group_name_H-M   'P 1'
#
loop_
_entity.id
_entity.type
_entity.pdbx_description
1 polymer ?
#
loop_
_entity_poly.entity_id
_entity_poly.type
_entity_poly.pdbx_seq_one_letter_code
_entity_poly.pdbx_strand_id
1 'polypeptide(L)'
;MLAVSVAYFAVPFLIPWAIFAVAPKLAPFQATFPGKWTLERPGGEIPTTIEGFAPFVDRLGISWDEQFAYLEGNGLPDHPMMKGITAWQQQVPLPQAYVGENAWRVPLNPTVASEPMMIRGRFLRGAIAIAVNGIPIFNPQNNRGEVAAEIGELDRWGGHCGRADDYHYHLAPVHLGSVVGKGKPVAFALDGFPILGLMEADGSAPRDLDELHGHEHGGLGYHYHASESYPYVIGGFHGEIVEREGQVDPQPRAQPIRGATPPLRGAEITDFVSTGENSYQLTYTANGETRKIRYRIDPDGTYPFEFDNGSRGTVREVYSRRSGGGRRGDDPPPRPRDGRPRPPEGDRRPRD
;
A
#
# COMPACT_ATOMS: atom_id res chain seq x y z
N MET A 1 -43.96 -72.49 20.13
CA MET A 1 -43.96 -71.99 18.73
C MET A 1 -44.34 -70.53 18.79
N LEU A 2 -43.38 -69.64 18.53
CA LEU A 2 -43.56 -68.19 18.62
C LEU A 2 -44.43 -67.68 17.46
N ALA A 3 -45.40 -66.83 17.78
CA ALA A 3 -46.22 -66.11 16.82
C ALA A 3 -45.57 -64.78 16.42
N VAL A 4 -45.61 -64.53 15.12
CA VAL A 4 -45.12 -63.34 14.41
C VAL A 4 -46.08 -62.17 14.65
N SER A 5 -45.55 -60.99 14.96
CA SER A 5 -46.26 -59.72 14.79
C SER A 5 -45.34 -58.73 14.07
N VAL A 6 -45.84 -58.24 12.93
CA VAL A 6 -45.19 -57.29 12.03
C VAL A 6 -45.57 -55.88 12.50
N ALA A 7 -44.57 -55.04 12.78
CA ALA A 7 -44.76 -53.61 12.97
C ALA A 7 -43.90 -52.85 11.96
N TYR A 8 -44.56 -52.08 11.11
CA TYR A 8 -44.00 -51.12 10.17
C TYR A 8 -43.27 -50.01 10.94
N PHE A 9 -41.99 -49.79 10.65
CA PHE A 9 -41.28 -48.57 11.03
C PHE A 9 -41.19 -47.64 9.82
N ALA A 10 -41.82 -46.47 9.94
CA ALA A 10 -41.73 -45.38 9.00
C ALA A 10 -40.31 -44.77 9.00
N VAL A 11 -39.78 -44.57 7.80
CA VAL A 11 -38.52 -43.87 7.53
C VAL A 11 -38.75 -42.36 7.68
N PRO A 12 -37.97 -41.63 8.50
CA PRO A 12 -37.93 -40.18 8.39
C PRO A 12 -36.93 -39.77 7.30
N PHE A 13 -37.44 -39.00 6.34
CA PHE A 13 -36.68 -38.30 5.31
C PHE A 13 -35.59 -37.41 5.93
N LEU A 14 -34.34 -37.60 5.48
CA LEU A 14 -33.25 -36.65 5.70
C LEU A 14 -33.47 -35.43 4.80
N ILE A 15 -33.75 -34.28 5.42
CA ILE A 15 -33.70 -32.97 4.77
C ILE A 15 -32.22 -32.55 4.74
N PRO A 16 -31.59 -32.32 3.57
CA PRO A 16 -30.25 -31.76 3.54
C PRO A 16 -30.33 -30.30 3.96
N TRP A 17 -29.65 -29.97 5.05
CA TRP A 17 -29.37 -28.59 5.45
C TRP A 17 -28.47 -27.95 4.37
N ALA A 18 -29.08 -27.20 3.46
CA ALA A 18 -28.36 -26.25 2.64
C ALA A 18 -27.90 -25.12 3.55
N ILE A 19 -26.62 -25.14 3.93
CA ILE A 19 -25.93 -23.97 4.48
C ILE A 19 -25.88 -22.95 3.34
N PHE A 20 -26.88 -22.08 3.26
CA PHE A 20 -26.72 -20.81 2.54
C PHE A 20 -25.70 -20.01 3.34
N ALA A 21 -24.44 -20.05 2.92
CA ALA A 21 -23.49 -19.02 3.28
C ALA A 21 -24.03 -17.72 2.69
N VAL A 22 -24.75 -16.95 3.52
CA VAL A 22 -24.98 -15.54 3.25
C VAL A 22 -23.60 -14.91 3.34
N ALA A 23 -22.92 -14.79 2.20
CA ALA A 23 -21.75 -13.94 2.11
C ALA A 23 -22.18 -12.58 2.66
N PRO A 24 -21.48 -12.02 3.68
CA PRO A 24 -21.83 -10.70 4.17
C PRO A 24 -21.78 -9.76 2.96
N LYS A 25 -22.91 -9.12 2.66
CA LYS A 25 -22.92 -7.99 1.74
C LYS A 25 -21.96 -6.99 2.37
N LEU A 26 -20.78 -6.83 1.77
CA LEU A 26 -19.87 -5.75 2.10
C LEU A 26 -20.69 -4.46 2.03
N ALA A 27 -20.74 -3.72 3.14
CA ALA A 27 -21.38 -2.42 3.16
C ALA A 27 -20.74 -1.56 2.05
N PRO A 28 -21.53 -0.78 1.29
CA PRO A 28 -20.97 0.15 0.33
C PRO A 28 -19.93 1.03 1.03
N PHE A 29 -18.77 1.20 0.39
CA PHE A 29 -17.74 2.13 0.84
C PHE A 29 -18.38 3.51 1.00
N GLN A 30 -18.58 3.95 2.24
CA GLN A 30 -18.97 5.33 2.50
C GLN A 30 -17.71 6.18 2.28
N ALA A 31 -17.72 6.99 1.21
CA ALA A 31 -16.68 8.02 1.00
C ALA A 31 -16.63 9.04 2.14
N THR A 32 -17.67 9.08 2.97
CA THR A 32 -17.74 9.80 4.23
C THR A 32 -17.47 8.85 5.39
N PHE A 33 -16.25 8.90 5.92
CA PHE A 33 -15.89 8.19 7.14
C PHE A 33 -16.73 8.74 8.30
N PRO A 34 -17.43 7.89 9.07
CA PRO A 34 -18.28 8.37 10.14
C PRO A 34 -17.42 8.90 11.29
N GLY A 35 -17.50 10.20 11.51
CA GLY A 35 -17.28 10.80 12.82
C GLY A 35 -15.89 11.38 13.07
N LYS A 36 -15.86 12.36 13.97
CA LYS A 36 -14.64 12.83 14.64
C LYS A 36 -13.86 11.61 15.11
N TRP A 37 -12.66 11.40 14.58
CA TRP A 37 -11.74 10.39 15.08
C TRP A 37 -11.43 10.72 16.53
N THR A 38 -12.03 9.97 17.45
CA THR A 38 -11.68 10.06 18.85
C THR A 38 -10.38 9.30 19.02
N LEU A 39 -9.33 9.99 19.49
CA LEU A 39 -8.22 9.33 20.18
C LEU A 39 -8.84 8.57 21.36
N GLU A 40 -9.23 7.31 21.14
CA GLU A 40 -9.75 6.46 22.21
C GLU A 40 -8.57 6.08 23.10
N ARG A 41 -8.58 6.61 24.32
CA ARG A 41 -7.51 6.45 25.31
C ARG A 41 -7.85 5.28 26.22
N PRO A 42 -7.28 4.07 26.02
CA PRO A 42 -7.07 3.20 27.17
C PRO A 42 -6.20 3.98 28.19
N GLY A 43 -6.51 3.90 29.47
CA GLY A 43 -5.79 4.68 30.49
C GLY A 43 -4.30 4.34 30.50
N GLY A 44 -3.43 5.35 30.41
CA GLY A 44 -1.97 5.18 30.33
C GLY A 44 -1.26 6.39 29.72
N GLU A 45 0.08 6.34 29.67
CA GLU A 45 0.91 7.30 28.95
C GLU A 45 0.78 7.07 27.44
N ILE A 46 0.75 8.14 26.64
CA ILE A 46 0.64 8.04 25.18
C ILE A 46 2.02 7.65 24.63
N PRO A 47 2.16 6.53 23.91
CA PRO A 47 3.45 6.15 23.33
C PRO A 47 3.95 7.21 22.34
N THR A 48 5.26 7.45 22.30
CA THR A 48 5.89 8.38 21.34
C THR A 48 5.47 8.10 19.88
N THR A 49 5.26 6.83 19.54
CA THR A 49 4.72 6.41 18.24
C THR A 49 3.39 7.09 17.93
N ILE A 50 2.47 7.13 18.90
CA ILE A 50 1.16 7.78 18.77
C ILE A 50 1.29 9.30 18.67
N GLU A 51 2.21 9.92 19.42
CA GLU A 51 2.44 11.36 19.33
C GLU A 51 2.84 11.81 17.92
N GLY A 52 3.60 10.99 17.19
CA GLY A 52 4.02 11.28 15.81
C GLY A 52 2.85 11.44 14.83
N PHE A 53 1.76 10.69 15.05
CA PHE A 53 0.56 10.74 14.21
C PHE A 53 -0.45 11.80 14.64
N ALA A 54 -0.31 12.33 15.87
CA ALA A 54 -1.27 13.28 16.45
C ALA A 54 -1.58 14.51 15.58
N PRO A 55 -0.63 15.09 14.80
CA PRO A 55 -0.94 16.21 13.91
C PRO A 55 -1.90 15.87 12.75
N PHE A 56 -2.22 14.58 12.52
CA PHE A 56 -3.02 14.11 11.39
C PHE A 56 -4.36 13.48 11.81
N VAL A 57 -4.79 13.65 13.07
CA VAL A 57 -6.05 13.10 13.62
C VAL A 57 -7.33 13.56 12.92
N ASP A 58 -7.29 14.66 12.16
CA ASP A 58 -8.44 15.10 11.37
C ASP A 58 -8.71 14.17 10.17
N ARG A 59 -7.77 13.28 9.84
CA ARG A 59 -7.80 12.41 8.64
C ARG A 59 -7.43 10.96 8.91
N LEU A 60 -6.86 10.69 10.08
CA LEU A 60 -6.49 9.35 10.53
C LEU A 60 -7.32 8.95 11.74
N GLY A 61 -7.85 7.73 11.69
CA GLY A 61 -8.24 7.02 12.90
C GLY A 61 -7.00 6.48 13.58
N ILE A 62 -6.85 6.75 14.88
CA ILE A 62 -5.70 6.30 15.65
C ILE A 62 -6.23 5.62 16.90
N SER A 63 -5.89 4.35 17.06
CA SER A 63 -6.14 3.57 18.26
C SER A 63 -4.88 2.76 18.61
N TRP A 64 -4.82 2.23 19.82
CA TRP A 64 -3.70 1.39 20.24
C TRP A 64 -4.10 0.43 21.35
N ASP A 65 -3.35 -0.66 21.47
CA ASP A 65 -3.37 -1.56 22.61
C ASP A 65 -1.97 -1.60 23.28
N GLU A 66 -1.67 -2.64 24.05
CA GLU A 66 -0.37 -2.80 24.71
C GLU A 66 0.78 -3.12 23.74
N GLN A 67 0.46 -3.59 22.53
CA GLN A 67 1.44 -4.12 21.57
C GLN A 67 1.58 -3.23 20.33
N PHE A 68 0.47 -2.69 19.81
CA PHE A 68 0.43 -2.01 18.51
C PHE A 68 -0.30 -0.68 18.55
N ALA A 69 0.21 0.28 17.76
CA ALA A 69 -0.58 1.38 17.24
C ALA A 69 -1.33 0.90 15.99
N TYR A 70 -2.58 1.32 15.83
CA TYR A 70 -3.42 1.07 14.65
C TYR A 70 -3.77 2.39 13.98
N LEU A 71 -3.60 2.44 12.66
CA LEU A 71 -3.88 3.62 11.84
C LEU A 71 -4.91 3.28 10.77
N GLU A 72 -6.03 3.97 10.87
CA GLU A 72 -7.12 3.91 9.90
C GLU A 72 -7.12 5.13 9.00
N GLY A 73 -7.45 4.94 7.73
CA GLY A 73 -7.50 6.04 6.77
C GLY A 73 -7.87 5.60 5.36
N ASN A 74 -7.88 6.57 4.45
CA ASN A 74 -8.26 6.35 3.06
C ASN A 74 -7.08 6.18 2.10
N GLY A 75 -5.84 6.32 2.57
CA GLY A 75 -4.63 6.18 1.75
C GLY A 75 -4.40 7.30 0.72
N LEU A 76 -5.02 8.47 0.88
CA LEU A 76 -4.78 9.65 0.02
C LEU A 76 -4.14 10.81 0.81
N PRO A 77 -3.04 11.40 0.33
CA PRO A 77 -2.38 12.52 1.00
C PRO A 77 -3.07 13.87 0.74
N ASP A 78 -2.69 14.88 1.54
CA ASP A 78 -3.19 16.26 1.44
C ASP A 78 -2.38 17.14 0.49
N HIS A 79 -1.28 16.61 -0.03
CA HIS A 79 -0.46 17.30 -1.00
C HIS A 79 -0.87 16.92 -2.43
N PRO A 80 -0.53 17.75 -3.43
CA PRO A 80 -0.69 17.37 -4.84
C PRO A 80 0.04 16.06 -5.15
N MET A 81 -0.45 15.24 -6.07
CA MET A 81 0.13 13.94 -6.39
C MET A 81 0.25 13.74 -7.91
N MET A 82 0.96 12.70 -8.34
CA MET A 82 1.07 12.19 -9.72
C MET A 82 1.81 13.07 -10.74
N LYS A 83 1.78 14.40 -10.59
CA LYS A 83 2.43 15.32 -11.53
C LYS A 83 3.93 15.07 -11.60
N GLY A 84 4.46 14.99 -12.82
CA GLY A 84 5.88 14.78 -13.14
C GLY A 84 6.26 13.31 -13.39
N ILE A 85 5.36 12.36 -13.16
CA ILE A 85 5.62 10.94 -13.45
C ILE A 85 5.72 10.74 -14.98
N THR A 86 6.79 10.08 -15.42
CA THR A 86 7.06 9.75 -16.84
C THR A 86 7.09 8.25 -17.11
N ALA A 87 7.36 7.43 -16.09
CA ALA A 87 7.24 5.97 -16.13
C ALA A 87 5.92 5.53 -15.49
N TRP A 88 4.81 5.82 -16.16
CA TRP A 88 3.47 5.63 -15.58
C TRP A 88 2.79 4.32 -16.00
N GLN A 89 2.32 3.54 -15.02
CA GLN A 89 1.57 2.29 -15.23
C GLN A 89 0.05 2.47 -15.45
N GLN A 90 -0.40 3.68 -15.80
CA GLN A 90 -1.82 4.00 -16.05
C GLN A 90 -2.74 3.78 -14.83
N GLN A 91 -2.18 3.87 -13.64
CA GLN A 91 -2.89 3.84 -12.36
C GLN A 91 -3.18 5.27 -11.88
N VAL A 92 -4.31 5.49 -11.21
CA VAL A 92 -4.75 6.78 -10.72
C VAL A 92 -4.99 6.71 -9.22
N PRO A 93 -4.96 7.83 -8.49
CA PRO A 93 -5.22 7.80 -7.05
C PRO A 93 -6.65 7.40 -6.73
N LEU A 94 -6.84 6.31 -5.98
CA LEU A 94 -8.12 5.91 -5.42
C LEU A 94 -8.03 5.68 -3.92
N PRO A 95 -9.07 6.07 -3.15
CA PRO A 95 -9.10 5.80 -1.73
C PRO A 95 -9.23 4.29 -1.47
N GLN A 96 -8.43 3.81 -0.53
CA GLN A 96 -8.44 2.45 -0.02
C GLN A 96 -9.12 2.41 1.35
N ALA A 97 -9.75 1.29 1.71
CA ALA A 97 -10.40 1.15 3.00
C ALA A 97 -9.43 0.51 4.02
N TYR A 98 -8.47 1.29 4.52
CA TYR A 98 -7.59 0.85 5.60
C TYR A 98 -8.30 1.10 6.93
N VAL A 99 -9.25 0.25 7.31
CA VAL A 99 -10.09 0.39 8.51
C VAL A 99 -10.30 -0.96 9.18
N GLY A 100 -10.55 -0.98 10.50
CA GLY A 100 -10.78 -2.20 11.27
C GLY A 100 -9.64 -3.21 11.12
N GLU A 101 -9.97 -4.46 10.78
CA GLU A 101 -8.97 -5.52 10.56
C GLU A 101 -8.00 -5.24 9.39
N ASN A 102 -8.29 -4.26 8.54
CA ASN A 102 -7.44 -3.83 7.44
C ASN A 102 -6.69 -2.52 7.75
N ALA A 103 -6.63 -2.08 9.01
CA ALA A 103 -5.85 -0.93 9.45
C ALA A 103 -4.34 -1.21 9.42
N TRP A 104 -3.54 -0.17 9.17
CA TRP A 104 -2.09 -0.28 9.36
C TRP A 104 -1.77 -0.50 10.83
N ARG A 105 -0.70 -1.23 11.12
CA ARG A 105 -0.25 -1.42 12.49
C ARG A 105 1.25 -1.23 12.63
N VAL A 106 1.68 -0.67 13.75
CA VAL A 106 3.09 -0.42 14.09
C VAL A 106 3.36 -0.93 15.51
N PRO A 107 4.39 -1.76 15.74
CA PRO A 107 4.77 -2.17 17.09
C PRO A 107 5.06 -0.95 17.99
N LEU A 108 4.54 -0.95 19.22
CA LEU A 108 4.82 0.10 20.21
C LEU A 108 6.13 -0.16 20.97
N ASN A 109 6.48 -1.43 21.13
CA ASN A 109 7.64 -1.90 21.87
C ASN A 109 8.47 -2.79 20.93
N PRO A 110 9.26 -2.20 20.01
CA PRO A 110 10.00 -2.97 19.03
C PRO A 110 11.13 -3.77 19.69
N THR A 111 11.32 -5.02 19.25
CA THR A 111 12.43 -5.89 19.69
C THR A 111 13.53 -5.84 18.65
N VAL A 112 14.77 -5.60 19.07
CA VAL A 112 15.94 -5.64 18.18
C VAL A 112 16.11 -7.06 17.63
N ALA A 113 16.23 -7.18 16.30
CA ALA A 113 16.45 -8.47 15.65
C ALA A 113 17.87 -8.97 15.92
N SER A 114 18.03 -10.29 16.10
CA SER A 114 19.37 -10.89 16.18
C SER A 114 20.16 -10.76 14.88
N GLU A 115 19.45 -10.72 13.75
CA GLU A 115 20.01 -10.51 12.41
C GLU A 115 19.13 -9.51 11.65
N PRO A 116 19.65 -8.33 11.24
CA PRO A 116 18.90 -7.38 10.45
C PRO A 116 18.43 -7.93 9.11
N MET A 117 17.24 -7.52 8.67
CA MET A 117 16.68 -7.94 7.39
C MET A 117 16.80 -6.81 6.37
N MET A 118 17.84 -6.90 5.52
CA MET A 118 18.08 -5.94 4.44
C MET A 118 16.94 -5.88 3.43
N ILE A 119 16.59 -4.66 2.98
CA ILE A 119 15.50 -4.49 2.01
C ILE A 119 15.94 -4.60 0.55
N ARG A 120 17.24 -4.51 0.24
CA ARG A 120 17.71 -4.57 -1.15
C ARG A 120 17.37 -5.92 -1.76
N GLY A 121 16.57 -5.91 -2.82
CA GLY A 121 16.08 -7.12 -3.50
C GLY A 121 15.06 -7.96 -2.71
N ARG A 122 14.52 -7.44 -1.60
CA ARG A 122 13.53 -8.11 -0.73
C ARG A 122 12.38 -7.14 -0.41
N PHE A 123 11.28 -7.64 0.16
CA PHE A 123 10.13 -6.78 0.52
C PHE A 123 9.56 -5.92 -0.63
N LEU A 124 9.64 -6.41 -1.87
CA LEU A 124 9.28 -5.64 -3.08
C LEU A 124 7.77 -5.61 -3.38
N ARG A 125 6.92 -6.16 -2.49
CA ARG A 125 5.48 -6.34 -2.73
C ARG A 125 4.56 -5.63 -1.73
N GLY A 126 5.11 -4.93 -0.75
CA GLY A 126 4.33 -4.22 0.26
C GLY A 126 5.12 -3.05 0.86
N ALA A 127 4.54 -2.45 1.90
CA ALA A 127 5.19 -1.38 2.62
C ALA A 127 6.32 -1.92 3.49
N ILE A 128 7.28 -1.04 3.75
CA ILE A 128 8.36 -1.20 4.73
C ILE A 128 8.22 -0.21 5.89
N ALA A 129 7.41 0.83 5.72
CA ALA A 129 7.12 1.83 6.73
C ALA A 129 5.75 2.47 6.49
N ILE A 130 5.26 3.20 7.48
CA ILE A 130 4.06 4.04 7.40
C ILE A 130 4.42 5.47 7.78
N ALA A 131 4.08 6.43 6.91
CA ALA A 131 4.32 7.84 7.16
C ALA A 131 3.37 8.37 8.24
N VAL A 132 3.75 9.46 8.92
CA VAL A 132 2.92 10.07 9.98
C VAL A 132 1.58 10.62 9.47
N ASN A 133 1.44 10.84 8.16
CA ASN A 133 0.18 11.18 7.51
C ASN A 133 -0.64 9.94 7.07
N GLY A 134 -0.24 8.74 7.47
CA GLY A 134 -0.93 7.47 7.20
C GLY A 134 -0.75 6.90 5.79
N ILE A 135 0.18 7.46 5.00
CA ILE A 135 0.50 6.94 3.67
C ILE A 135 1.61 5.89 3.76
N PRO A 136 1.41 4.69 3.20
CA PRO A 136 2.43 3.65 3.26
C PRO A 136 3.67 4.03 2.44
N ILE A 137 4.82 3.58 2.91
CA ILE A 137 6.12 3.76 2.26
C ILE A 137 6.60 2.37 1.83
N PHE A 138 6.71 2.18 0.52
CA PHE A 138 7.18 0.97 -0.11
C PHE A 138 8.70 1.02 -0.29
N ASN A 139 9.28 -0.14 -0.59
CA ASN A 139 10.70 -0.26 -0.87
C ASN A 139 11.13 0.71 -1.99
N PRO A 140 12.24 1.46 -1.86
CA PRO A 140 12.78 2.31 -2.93
C PRO A 140 12.93 1.59 -4.28
N GLN A 141 13.14 0.27 -4.25
CA GLN A 141 13.06 -0.59 -5.43
C GLN A 141 11.61 -0.99 -5.72
N ASN A 142 11.18 -0.85 -6.96
CA ASN A 142 9.92 -1.42 -7.42
C ASN A 142 9.99 -2.96 -7.52
N ASN A 143 8.90 -3.59 -7.92
CA ASN A 143 8.80 -5.05 -8.04
C ASN A 143 9.74 -5.70 -9.08
N ARG A 144 10.44 -4.91 -9.90
CA ARG A 144 11.48 -5.35 -10.85
C ARG A 144 12.90 -5.19 -10.30
N GLY A 145 13.04 -4.61 -9.10
CA GLY A 145 14.33 -4.30 -8.49
C GLY A 145 14.94 -2.98 -8.97
N GLU A 146 14.22 -2.17 -9.74
CA GLU A 146 14.68 -0.86 -10.21
C GLU A 146 14.37 0.22 -9.17
N VAL A 147 15.27 1.17 -8.97
CA VAL A 147 15.06 2.27 -8.01
C VAL A 147 14.07 3.28 -8.58
N ALA A 148 12.88 3.38 -7.98
CA ALA A 148 11.75 4.13 -8.53
C ALA A 148 12.06 5.62 -8.78
N ALA A 149 12.84 6.22 -7.87
CA ALA A 149 13.29 7.62 -7.96
C ALA A 149 14.20 7.91 -9.17
N GLU A 150 14.88 6.88 -9.69
CA GLU A 150 15.88 7.02 -10.75
C GLU A 150 15.32 6.74 -12.15
N ILE A 151 14.06 6.31 -12.23
CA ILE A 151 13.43 5.88 -13.49
C ILE A 151 12.16 6.65 -13.83
N GLY A 152 11.86 7.74 -13.11
CA GLY A 152 10.72 8.61 -13.39
C GLY A 152 9.35 8.03 -12.98
N GLU A 153 9.32 7.07 -12.05
CA GLU A 153 8.07 6.48 -11.53
C GLU A 153 7.39 7.39 -10.49
N LEU A 154 8.12 8.32 -9.87
CA LEU A 154 7.65 9.09 -8.71
C LEU A 154 7.25 10.53 -9.07
N ASP A 155 6.25 11.03 -8.37
CA ASP A 155 5.96 12.47 -8.33
C ASP A 155 6.95 13.23 -7.43
N ARG A 156 6.81 14.55 -7.35
CA ARG A 156 7.72 15.41 -6.58
C ARG A 156 7.77 15.13 -5.07
N TRP A 157 6.81 14.39 -4.54
CA TRP A 157 6.74 14.01 -3.13
C TRP A 157 7.29 12.61 -2.87
N GLY A 158 7.79 11.95 -3.92
CA GLY A 158 8.39 10.64 -3.84
C GLY A 158 7.38 9.49 -3.86
N GLY A 159 6.16 9.71 -4.36
CA GLY A 159 5.14 8.66 -4.43
C GLY A 159 4.51 8.48 -5.80
N HIS A 160 3.76 7.39 -5.95
CA HIS A 160 2.97 7.06 -7.14
C HIS A 160 1.84 6.08 -6.79
N CYS A 161 1.03 5.70 -7.78
CA CYS A 161 -0.06 4.74 -7.59
C CYS A 161 0.33 3.32 -8.01
N GLY A 162 0.15 2.38 -7.08
CA GLY A 162 0.30 0.94 -7.26
C GLY A 162 -0.77 0.29 -8.14
N ARG A 163 -0.64 -1.03 -8.31
CA ARG A 163 -1.52 -1.84 -9.17
C ARG A 163 -2.99 -1.87 -8.73
N ALA A 164 -3.27 -1.46 -7.50
CA ALA A 164 -4.62 -1.36 -6.96
C ALA A 164 -5.12 0.08 -6.90
N ASP A 165 -4.51 0.98 -7.67
CA ASP A 165 -4.78 2.43 -7.64
C ASP A 165 -4.50 3.05 -6.26
N ASP A 166 -3.65 2.41 -5.44
CA ASP A 166 -3.24 2.86 -4.11
C ASP A 166 -2.04 3.80 -4.20
N TYR A 167 -2.14 5.01 -3.64
CA TYR A 167 -1.00 5.92 -3.58
C TYR A 167 -0.06 5.53 -2.43
N HIS A 168 1.25 5.47 -2.71
CA HIS A 168 2.28 5.19 -1.71
C HIS A 168 3.60 5.89 -2.04
N TYR A 169 4.41 6.14 -1.01
CA TYR A 169 5.75 6.69 -1.18
C TYR A 169 6.79 5.59 -1.46
N HIS A 170 7.88 5.97 -2.11
CA HIS A 170 9.13 5.21 -2.20
C HIS A 170 10.31 5.98 -1.57
N LEU A 171 10.09 7.23 -1.18
CA LEU A 171 11.03 8.10 -0.47
C LEU A 171 10.47 8.43 0.91
N ALA A 172 11.33 8.69 1.88
CA ALA A 172 10.87 9.18 3.17
C ALA A 172 10.23 10.57 2.96
N PRO A 173 9.00 10.82 3.47
CA PRO A 173 8.28 12.06 3.22
C PRO A 173 8.79 13.19 4.13
N VAL A 174 10.04 13.61 3.92
CA VAL A 174 10.74 14.61 4.76
C VAL A 174 10.02 15.95 4.86
N HIS A 175 9.14 16.25 3.89
CA HIS A 175 8.27 17.43 3.91
C HIS A 175 7.32 17.46 5.13
N LEU A 176 6.93 16.29 5.66
CA LEU A 176 6.11 16.19 6.87
C LEU A 176 6.82 16.73 8.12
N GLY A 177 8.15 16.86 8.09
CA GLY A 177 8.93 17.50 9.15
C GLY A 177 8.50 18.95 9.43
N SER A 178 7.93 19.64 8.43
CA SER A 178 7.35 20.98 8.62
C SER A 178 6.07 20.98 9.48
N VAL A 179 5.39 19.84 9.59
CA VAL A 179 4.16 19.64 10.36
C VAL A 179 4.48 19.06 11.75
N VAL A 180 5.29 17.99 11.81
CA VAL A 180 5.62 17.32 13.08
C VAL A 180 6.69 18.05 13.90
N GLY A 181 7.52 18.89 13.25
CA GLY A 181 8.62 19.60 13.88
C GLY A 181 9.99 18.91 13.73
N LYS A 182 11.05 19.66 14.04
CA LYS A 182 12.44 19.17 13.94
C LYS A 182 12.71 18.05 14.94
N GLY A 183 13.50 17.05 14.53
CA GLY A 183 13.85 15.90 15.36
C GLY A 183 12.68 14.96 15.69
N LYS A 184 11.50 15.20 15.11
CA LYS A 184 10.34 14.32 15.25
C LYS A 184 10.28 13.34 14.07
N PRO A 185 9.79 12.12 14.28
CA PRO A 185 9.67 11.14 13.21
C PRO A 185 8.74 11.62 12.09
N VAL A 186 9.13 11.40 10.84
CA VAL A 186 8.27 11.61 9.65
C VAL A 186 7.58 10.31 9.21
N ALA A 187 8.02 9.17 9.74
CA ALA A 187 7.44 7.86 9.53
C ALA A 187 7.88 6.90 10.65
N PHE A 188 7.29 5.72 10.67
CA PHE A 188 7.73 4.58 11.46
C PHE A 188 7.91 3.37 10.55
N ALA A 189 9.06 2.69 10.67
CA ALA A 189 9.27 1.42 10.01
C ALA A 189 8.31 0.36 10.57
N LEU A 190 7.98 -0.66 9.77
CA LEU A 190 7.03 -1.70 10.21
C LEU A 190 7.58 -2.60 11.32
N ASP A 191 8.87 -2.50 11.63
CA ASP A 191 9.49 -3.11 12.82
C ASP A 191 9.29 -2.28 14.10
N GLY A 192 8.72 -1.07 13.99
CA GLY A 192 8.35 -0.18 15.10
C GLY A 192 9.33 0.96 15.38
N PHE A 193 10.51 0.98 14.75
CA PHE A 193 11.48 2.04 14.98
C PHE A 193 11.15 3.32 14.18
N PRO A 194 11.39 4.51 14.76
CA PRO A 194 11.07 5.77 14.10
C PRO A 194 12.03 6.07 12.94
N ILE A 195 11.51 6.77 11.92
CA ILE A 195 12.27 7.30 10.80
C ILE A 195 12.22 8.82 10.86
N LEU A 196 13.38 9.44 11.10
CA LEU A 196 13.55 10.88 11.12
C LEU A 196 13.84 11.44 9.72
N GLY A 197 13.79 12.76 9.60
CA GLY A 197 14.21 13.46 8.40
C GLY A 197 15.73 13.41 8.17
N LEU A 198 16.23 14.31 7.33
CA LEU A 198 17.66 14.36 6.93
C LEU A 198 18.62 14.82 8.04
N MET A 199 18.10 15.31 9.16
CA MET A 199 18.88 15.98 10.20
C MET A 199 18.49 15.46 11.58
N GLU A 200 19.43 15.60 12.51
CA GLU A 200 19.23 15.45 13.94
C GLU A 200 18.26 16.48 14.51
N ALA A 201 17.82 16.25 15.75
CA ALA A 201 16.97 17.19 16.48
C ALA A 201 17.62 18.58 16.66
N ASP A 202 18.95 18.64 16.81
CA ASP A 202 19.70 19.89 16.91
C ASP A 202 19.98 20.56 15.55
N GLY A 203 19.61 19.90 14.45
CA GLY A 203 19.81 20.36 13.08
C GLY A 203 21.18 20.02 12.48
N SER A 204 22.03 19.28 13.19
CA SER A 204 23.25 18.71 12.63
C SER A 204 22.93 17.54 11.69
N ALA A 205 23.88 17.21 10.81
CA ALA A 205 23.76 16.03 9.97
C ALA A 205 24.00 14.76 10.81
N PRO A 206 23.23 13.69 10.60
CA PRO A 206 23.46 12.44 11.30
C PRO A 206 24.84 11.88 10.97
N ARG A 207 25.48 11.27 11.97
CA ARG A 207 26.81 10.66 11.86
C ARG A 207 26.76 9.24 12.40
N ASP A 208 27.73 8.43 11.99
CA ASP A 208 27.90 7.07 12.48
C ASP A 208 26.65 6.19 12.23
N LEU A 209 25.95 6.45 11.12
CA LEU A 209 24.86 5.61 10.65
C LEU A 209 25.38 4.22 10.28
N ASP A 210 24.64 3.20 10.68
CA ASP A 210 24.89 1.81 10.30
C ASP A 210 24.44 1.52 8.86
N GLU A 211 24.54 0.26 8.43
CA GLU A 211 24.12 -0.18 7.10
C GLU A 211 22.61 -0.11 6.85
N LEU A 212 21.80 0.01 7.91
CA LEU A 212 20.36 0.18 7.86
C LEU A 212 19.98 1.67 7.75
N HIS A 213 20.97 2.56 7.71
CA HIS A 213 20.82 4.01 7.68
C HIS A 213 20.17 4.55 8.97
N GLY A 214 20.49 3.92 10.10
CA GLY A 214 20.08 4.34 11.44
C GLY A 214 21.21 4.31 12.46
N HIS A 215 20.94 4.77 13.67
CA HIS A 215 21.87 4.73 14.80
C HIS A 215 21.16 4.92 16.14
N GLU A 216 21.87 4.72 17.24
CA GLU A 216 21.41 5.11 18.59
C GLU A 216 22.06 6.44 18.99
N HIS A 217 21.28 7.51 19.03
CA HIS A 217 21.78 8.86 19.30
C HIS A 217 20.78 9.71 20.10
N GLY A 218 21.29 10.73 20.80
CA GLY A 218 20.47 11.80 21.39
C GLY A 218 19.49 11.39 22.49
N GLY A 219 19.61 10.16 23.04
CA GLY A 219 18.67 9.64 24.04
C GLY A 219 17.31 9.23 23.47
N LEU A 220 17.15 9.21 22.14
CA LEU A 220 15.94 8.74 21.45
C LEU A 220 15.87 7.21 21.31
N GLY A 221 16.96 6.51 21.63
CA GLY A 221 17.16 5.12 21.25
C GLY A 221 17.52 4.99 19.77
N TYR A 222 17.47 3.76 19.26
CA TYR A 222 17.74 3.50 17.85
C TYR A 222 16.67 4.15 16.96
N HIS A 223 17.10 4.81 15.89
CA HIS A 223 16.22 5.41 14.90
C HIS A 223 16.89 5.50 13.53
N TYR A 224 16.07 5.53 12.49
CA TYR A 224 16.52 5.69 11.12
C TYR A 224 16.54 7.14 10.69
N HIS A 225 17.34 7.45 9.68
CA HIS A 225 17.30 8.71 8.97
C HIS A 225 16.88 8.52 7.52
N ALA A 226 16.06 9.44 7.01
CA ALA A 226 15.87 9.63 5.58
C ALA A 226 17.21 9.95 4.87
N SER A 227 17.27 9.74 3.56
CA SER A 227 18.44 10.06 2.74
C SER A 227 18.06 10.67 1.39
N GLU A 228 18.93 11.51 0.84
CA GLU A 228 18.77 12.04 -0.53
C GLU A 228 19.34 11.10 -1.59
N SER A 229 19.99 10.01 -1.17
CA SER A 229 20.49 8.93 -2.02
C SER A 229 19.97 7.59 -1.53
N TYR A 230 20.11 6.52 -2.33
CA TYR A 230 19.77 5.17 -1.88
C TYR A 230 20.43 4.88 -0.51
N PRO A 231 19.66 4.46 0.52
CA PRO A 231 18.35 3.81 0.42
C PRO A 231 17.13 4.74 0.52
N TYR A 232 17.27 6.06 0.60
CA TYR A 232 16.20 7.07 0.71
C TYR A 232 15.26 7.00 1.94
N VAL A 233 15.05 5.81 2.50
CA VAL A 233 14.15 5.50 3.63
C VAL A 233 14.90 4.77 4.74
N ILE A 234 15.15 3.46 4.56
CA ILE A 234 15.91 2.57 5.47
C ILE A 234 16.69 1.55 4.64
N GLY A 235 17.85 1.09 5.11
CA GLY A 235 18.63 0.02 4.46
C GLY A 235 18.14 -1.39 4.76
N GLY A 236 17.43 -1.56 5.88
CA GLY A 236 16.93 -2.83 6.40
C GLY A 236 16.18 -2.63 7.71
N PHE A 237 15.54 -3.68 8.20
CA PHE A 237 14.88 -3.70 9.50
C PHE A 237 15.87 -4.01 10.61
N HIS A 238 15.88 -3.16 11.64
CA HIS A 238 16.68 -3.27 12.86
C HIS A 238 15.92 -4.12 13.88
N GLY A 239 14.60 -3.99 13.88
CA GLY A 239 13.70 -4.80 14.69
C GLY A 239 13.23 -6.08 14.01
N GLU A 240 12.62 -6.94 14.80
CA GLU A 240 12.01 -8.19 14.34
C GLU A 240 10.84 -7.92 13.41
N ILE A 241 10.84 -8.59 12.26
CA ILE A 241 9.71 -8.63 11.33
C ILE A 241 9.48 -10.05 10.84
N VAL A 242 8.30 -10.30 10.29
CA VAL A 242 8.00 -11.53 9.56
C VAL A 242 7.93 -11.21 8.08
N GLU A 243 8.74 -11.89 7.26
CA GLU A 243 8.59 -11.85 5.80
C GLU A 243 7.67 -12.98 5.34
N ARG A 244 6.64 -12.64 4.55
CA ARG A 244 5.80 -13.63 3.85
C ARG A 244 5.51 -13.14 2.44
N GLU A 245 5.67 -14.01 1.45
CA GLU A 245 5.35 -13.72 0.04
C GLU A 245 6.06 -12.46 -0.52
N GLY A 246 7.22 -12.08 0.03
CA GLY A 246 8.03 -10.94 -0.42
C GLY A 246 7.57 -9.58 0.12
N GLN A 247 6.93 -9.55 1.29
CA GLN A 247 6.52 -8.34 2.03
C GLN A 247 6.57 -8.60 3.54
N VAL A 248 6.54 -7.53 4.35
CA VAL A 248 6.35 -7.64 5.81
C VAL A 248 4.93 -8.17 6.08
N ASP A 249 4.77 -9.04 7.07
CA ASP A 249 3.50 -9.65 7.43
C ASP A 249 3.15 -9.42 8.91
N PRO A 250 1.88 -9.14 9.23
CA PRO A 250 0.77 -8.85 8.33
C PRO A 250 0.78 -7.39 7.87
N GLN A 251 0.09 -7.13 6.76
CA GLN A 251 -0.16 -5.78 6.25
C GLN A 251 -1.58 -5.66 5.70
N PRO A 252 -2.16 -4.45 5.71
CA PRO A 252 -3.37 -4.13 4.97
C PRO A 252 -3.30 -4.50 3.49
N ARG A 253 -4.47 -4.73 2.90
CA ARG A 253 -4.62 -4.98 1.46
C ARG A 253 -5.40 -3.85 0.80
N ALA A 254 -4.82 -3.28 -0.24
CA ALA A 254 -5.54 -2.45 -1.19
C ALA A 254 -6.47 -3.33 -2.05
N GLN A 255 -7.62 -2.77 -2.47
CA GLN A 255 -8.63 -3.48 -3.24
C GLN A 255 -8.78 -2.87 -4.63
N PRO A 256 -8.29 -3.53 -5.68
CA PRO A 256 -8.40 -3.02 -7.04
C PRO A 256 -9.87 -3.02 -7.51
N ILE A 257 -10.27 -1.97 -8.22
CA ILE A 257 -11.55 -1.91 -8.95
C ILE A 257 -11.41 -2.38 -10.40
N ARG A 258 -10.17 -2.42 -10.91
CA ARG A 258 -9.82 -2.74 -12.29
C ARG A 258 -8.49 -3.47 -12.35
N GLY A 259 -8.21 -4.11 -13.48
CA GLY A 259 -6.93 -4.78 -13.69
C GLY A 259 -5.77 -3.79 -13.86
N ALA A 260 -4.59 -4.19 -13.44
CA ALA A 260 -3.38 -3.42 -13.71
C ALA A 260 -3.07 -3.38 -15.21
N THR A 261 -2.63 -2.22 -15.66
CA THR A 261 -2.31 -1.90 -17.05
C THR A 261 -0.80 -1.88 -17.28
N PRO A 262 -0.32 -2.10 -18.52
CA PRO A 262 1.10 -1.96 -18.83
C PRO A 262 1.53 -0.48 -18.73
N PRO A 263 2.84 -0.21 -18.52
CA PRO A 263 3.38 1.15 -18.61
C PRO A 263 3.06 1.83 -19.95
N LEU A 264 2.61 3.08 -19.88
CA LEU A 264 2.37 3.91 -21.06
C LEU A 264 3.65 4.66 -21.42
N ARG A 265 4.42 4.09 -22.34
CA ARG A 265 5.69 4.68 -22.80
C ARG A 265 5.47 6.07 -23.43
N GLY A 266 6.34 7.02 -23.07
CA GLY A 266 6.31 8.37 -23.60
C GLY A 266 5.16 9.24 -23.07
N ALA A 267 4.51 8.81 -21.98
CA ALA A 267 3.56 9.64 -21.27
C ALA A 267 4.25 10.48 -20.20
N GLU A 268 3.75 11.69 -19.97
CA GLU A 268 4.12 12.53 -18.82
C GLU A 268 2.85 13.05 -18.17
N ILE A 269 2.67 12.79 -16.88
CA ILE A 269 1.55 13.34 -16.12
C ILE A 269 1.84 14.81 -15.84
N THR A 270 1.01 15.70 -16.39
CA THR A 270 1.20 17.15 -16.28
C THR A 270 0.36 17.76 -15.17
N ASP A 271 -0.74 17.11 -14.78
CA ASP A 271 -1.59 17.60 -13.70
C ASP A 271 -2.49 16.50 -13.10
N PHE A 272 -2.86 16.68 -11.83
CA PHE A 272 -3.88 15.87 -11.15
C PHE A 272 -4.65 16.75 -10.17
N VAL A 273 -5.97 16.79 -10.31
CA VAL A 273 -6.83 17.66 -9.51
C VAL A 273 -8.11 16.94 -9.08
N SER A 274 -8.60 17.27 -7.89
CA SER A 274 -9.99 17.04 -7.53
C SER A 274 -10.87 18.06 -8.27
N THR A 275 -11.95 17.58 -8.90
CA THR A 275 -12.95 18.37 -9.61
C THR A 275 -14.29 18.42 -8.85
N GLY A 276 -14.34 17.81 -7.68
CA GLY A 276 -15.48 17.70 -6.76
C GLY A 276 -15.15 16.72 -5.63
N GLU A 277 -16.02 16.60 -4.63
CA GLU A 277 -15.77 15.80 -3.42
C GLU A 277 -15.24 14.38 -3.69
N ASN A 278 -15.79 13.71 -4.71
CA ASN A 278 -15.41 12.37 -5.12
C ASN A 278 -15.10 12.28 -6.62
N SER A 279 -14.70 13.41 -7.22
CA SER A 279 -14.45 13.51 -8.67
C SER A 279 -13.04 14.02 -8.92
N TYR A 280 -12.37 13.46 -9.91
CA TYR A 280 -10.95 13.67 -10.16
C TYR A 280 -10.67 13.78 -11.66
N GLN A 281 -9.62 14.51 -11.99
CA GLN A 281 -9.08 14.58 -13.35
C GLN A 281 -7.55 14.47 -13.31
N LEU A 282 -7.03 13.53 -14.09
CA LEU A 282 -5.61 13.41 -14.40
C LEU A 282 -5.39 13.90 -15.83
N THR A 283 -4.45 14.83 -16.02
CA THR A 283 -4.03 15.33 -17.33
C THR A 283 -2.62 14.84 -17.61
N TYR A 284 -2.40 14.34 -18.82
CA TYR A 284 -1.09 13.84 -19.24
C TYR A 284 -0.85 14.15 -20.73
N THR A 285 0.41 14.20 -21.12
CA THR A 285 0.79 14.22 -22.54
C THR A 285 1.15 12.80 -22.97
N ALA A 286 0.82 12.42 -24.20
CA ALA A 286 1.30 11.19 -24.82
C ALA A 286 1.37 11.38 -26.33
N ASN A 287 2.51 11.05 -26.94
CA ASN A 287 2.76 11.27 -28.37
C ASN A 287 2.48 12.71 -28.84
N GLY A 288 2.82 13.71 -28.00
CA GLY A 288 2.61 15.14 -28.30
C GLY A 288 1.17 15.64 -28.15
N GLU A 289 0.23 14.78 -27.77
CA GLU A 289 -1.16 15.15 -27.53
C GLU A 289 -1.44 15.29 -26.04
N THR A 290 -2.25 16.27 -25.66
CA THR A 290 -2.83 16.34 -24.31
C THR A 290 -4.02 15.38 -24.22
N ARG A 291 -4.04 14.57 -23.16
CA ARG A 291 -5.06 13.56 -22.85
C ARG A 291 -5.51 13.67 -21.41
N LYS A 292 -6.69 13.14 -21.11
CA LYS A 292 -7.29 13.23 -19.78
C LYS A 292 -7.93 11.92 -19.36
N ILE A 293 -7.83 11.62 -18.07
CA ILE A 293 -8.67 10.63 -17.39
C ILE A 293 -9.53 11.40 -16.41
N ARG A 294 -10.85 11.30 -16.56
CA ARG A 294 -11.81 11.81 -15.57
C ARG A 294 -12.48 10.62 -14.92
N TYR A 295 -12.62 10.65 -13.61
CA TYR A 295 -13.36 9.62 -12.90
C TYR A 295 -14.02 10.20 -11.67
N ARG A 296 -15.03 9.49 -11.18
CA ARG A 296 -15.66 9.78 -9.90
C ARG A 296 -15.99 8.51 -9.15
N ILE A 297 -16.27 8.64 -7.87
CA ILE A 297 -16.68 7.55 -7.00
C ILE A 297 -18.15 7.79 -6.66
N ASP A 298 -19.02 6.93 -7.18
CA ASP A 298 -20.46 7.04 -6.97
C ASP A 298 -20.86 6.36 -5.65
N PRO A 299 -21.89 6.86 -4.92
CA PRO A 299 -22.32 6.31 -3.63
C PRO A 299 -22.77 4.84 -3.67
N ASP A 300 -23.09 4.32 -4.86
CA ASP A 300 -23.45 2.92 -5.08
C ASP A 300 -22.23 1.98 -5.18
N GLY A 301 -21.01 2.52 -5.04
CA GLY A 301 -19.76 1.78 -5.11
C GLY A 301 -19.25 1.55 -6.54
N THR A 302 -19.82 2.26 -7.52
CA THR A 302 -19.31 2.27 -8.90
C THR A 302 -18.36 3.43 -9.15
N TYR A 303 -17.50 3.25 -10.16
CA TYR A 303 -16.45 4.18 -10.53
C TYR A 303 -16.53 4.41 -12.04
N PRO A 304 -17.34 5.37 -12.51
CA PRO A 304 -17.33 5.75 -13.92
C PRO A 304 -16.04 6.49 -14.28
N PHE A 305 -15.38 6.02 -15.33
CA PHE A 305 -14.19 6.60 -15.94
C PHE A 305 -14.51 7.09 -17.35
N GLU A 306 -13.94 8.24 -17.71
CA GLU A 306 -13.89 8.79 -19.05
C GLU A 306 -12.43 9.00 -19.45
N PHE A 307 -12.00 8.27 -20.46
CA PHE A 307 -10.66 8.35 -21.06
C PHE A 307 -10.74 9.18 -22.33
N ASP A 308 -10.27 10.42 -22.26
CA ASP A 308 -10.07 11.31 -23.40
C ASP A 308 -8.71 11.01 -24.03
N ASN A 309 -8.72 10.22 -25.10
CA ASN A 309 -7.51 9.75 -25.79
C ASN A 309 -7.05 10.70 -26.90
N GLY A 310 -7.45 11.98 -26.85
CA GLY A 310 -7.07 13.00 -27.84
C GLY A 310 -7.70 12.70 -29.20
N SER A 311 -6.88 12.65 -30.25
CA SER A 311 -7.35 12.38 -31.62
C SER A 311 -8.03 11.02 -31.79
N ARG A 312 -7.81 10.08 -30.85
CA ARG A 312 -8.43 8.75 -30.85
C ARG A 312 -9.84 8.73 -30.24
N GLY A 313 -10.35 9.88 -29.79
CA GLY A 313 -11.68 10.02 -29.22
C GLY A 313 -11.77 9.62 -27.75
N THR A 314 -13.00 9.56 -27.25
CA THR A 314 -13.31 9.32 -25.84
C THR A 314 -13.87 7.91 -25.62
N VAL A 315 -13.39 7.22 -24.58
CA VAL A 315 -13.91 5.93 -24.12
C VAL A 315 -14.49 6.11 -22.71
N ARG A 316 -15.63 5.48 -22.42
CA ARG A 316 -16.23 5.48 -21.09
C ARG A 316 -16.36 4.06 -20.58
N GLU A 317 -15.95 3.85 -19.33
CA GLU A 317 -16.01 2.56 -18.65
C GLU A 317 -16.57 2.77 -17.23
N VAL A 318 -17.18 1.74 -16.66
CA VAL A 318 -17.67 1.78 -15.27
C VAL A 318 -17.09 0.56 -14.56
N TYR A 319 -16.38 0.80 -13.46
CA TYR A 319 -15.80 -0.25 -12.64
C TYR A 319 -16.50 -0.34 -11.29
N SER A 320 -16.26 -1.44 -10.58
CA SER A 320 -16.68 -1.62 -9.20
C SER A 320 -15.69 -2.52 -8.48
N ARG A 321 -15.63 -2.42 -7.14
CA ARG A 321 -14.90 -3.41 -6.36
C ARG A 321 -15.56 -4.78 -6.59
N ARG A 322 -14.79 -5.79 -7.00
CA ARG A 322 -15.33 -7.15 -7.07
C ARG A 322 -15.65 -7.61 -5.65
N SER A 323 -16.88 -8.03 -5.39
CA SER A 323 -17.27 -8.73 -4.16
C SER A 323 -16.34 -9.94 -3.99
N GLY A 324 -15.60 -10.00 -2.89
CA GLY A 324 -14.45 -10.88 -2.73
C GLY A 324 -14.72 -12.38 -2.93
N GLY A 325 -13.69 -13.10 -3.40
CA GLY A 325 -13.65 -14.56 -3.41
C GLY A 325 -12.78 -15.14 -4.52
N GLY A 326 -11.47 -15.24 -4.33
CA GLY A 326 -10.62 -16.05 -5.19
C GLY A 326 -9.13 -15.71 -5.12
N ARG A 327 -8.36 -16.57 -4.44
CA ARG A 327 -6.95 -16.78 -4.77
C ARG A 327 -6.84 -17.01 -6.28
N ARG A 328 -6.18 -16.10 -7.00
CA ARG A 328 -5.45 -16.32 -8.27
C ARG A 328 -4.97 -14.97 -8.78
N GLY A 329 -3.79 -14.58 -8.32
CA GLY A 329 -2.99 -13.53 -8.91
C GLY A 329 -1.74 -14.12 -9.57
N ASP A 330 -1.90 -15.21 -10.32
CA ASP A 330 -0.84 -15.85 -11.11
C ASP A 330 -1.46 -16.53 -12.35
N ASP A 331 -2.19 -15.77 -13.17
CA ASP A 331 -2.43 -16.23 -14.53
C ASP A 331 -1.17 -15.90 -15.35
N PRO A 332 -0.44 -16.92 -15.87
CA PRO A 332 0.71 -16.67 -16.72
C PRO A 332 0.26 -15.99 -18.03
N PRO A 333 1.11 -15.15 -18.64
CA PRO A 333 0.75 -14.44 -19.85
C PRO A 333 0.30 -15.41 -20.95
N PRO A 334 -0.67 -15.03 -21.80
CA PRO A 334 -1.17 -15.90 -22.86
C PRO A 334 0.01 -16.36 -23.73
N ARG A 335 0.16 -17.69 -23.85
CA ARG A 335 1.21 -18.29 -24.67
C ARG A 335 1.05 -17.81 -26.12
N PRO A 336 2.15 -17.46 -26.82
CA PRO A 336 2.10 -17.16 -28.24
C PRO A 336 1.50 -18.34 -29.00
N ARG A 337 0.55 -18.03 -29.87
CA ARG A 337 -0.22 -18.99 -30.65
C ARG A 337 0.62 -19.48 -31.84
N ASP A 338 1.74 -20.15 -31.56
CA ASP A 338 2.52 -20.87 -32.58
C ASP A 338 3.05 -22.18 -31.98
N GLY A 339 2.37 -23.27 -32.33
CA GLY A 339 2.64 -24.62 -31.85
C GLY A 339 3.95 -25.20 -32.37
N ARG A 340 5.07 -24.86 -31.72
CA ARG A 340 6.32 -25.62 -31.85
C ARG A 340 6.88 -25.97 -30.46
N PRO A 341 7.08 -27.26 -30.13
CA PRO A 341 7.70 -27.68 -28.88
C PRO A 341 9.15 -27.16 -28.79
N ARG A 342 9.55 -26.65 -27.62
CA ARG A 342 10.95 -26.34 -27.30
C ARG A 342 11.73 -27.67 -27.12
N PRO A 343 12.97 -27.80 -27.61
CA PRO A 343 13.78 -29.00 -27.37
C PRO A 343 14.23 -29.08 -25.90
N PRO A 344 14.52 -30.29 -25.37
CA PRO A 344 14.99 -30.47 -24.01
C PRO A 344 16.39 -29.86 -23.80
N GLU A 345 16.58 -29.26 -22.64
CA GLU A 345 17.84 -28.72 -22.14
C GLU A 345 18.83 -29.86 -21.90
N GLY A 346 19.94 -29.88 -22.65
CA GLY A 346 20.99 -30.89 -22.54
C GLY A 346 22.37 -30.25 -22.59
N ASP A 347 23.15 -30.53 -21.55
CA ASP A 347 24.61 -30.45 -21.41
C ASP A 347 25.37 -29.33 -22.12
N ARG A 348 25.66 -28.27 -21.37
CA ARG A 348 26.78 -27.37 -21.68
C ARG A 348 28.09 -28.06 -21.28
N ARG A 349 28.80 -28.61 -22.26
CA ARG A 349 30.25 -28.84 -22.13
C ARG A 349 31.00 -27.51 -22.22
N PRO A 350 32.12 -27.34 -21.50
CA PRO A 350 32.93 -26.12 -21.58
C PRO A 350 33.69 -26.09 -22.91
N ARG A 351 33.90 -24.90 -23.45
CA ARG A 351 34.92 -24.65 -24.47
C ARG A 351 36.02 -23.79 -23.86
N ASP A 352 37.23 -24.20 -24.20
CA ASP A 352 38.53 -23.66 -23.84
C ASP A 352 38.71 -22.17 -24.17
#